data_AF-A0A9W9JR98-F1
#
_entry.id   AF-A0A9W9JR98-F1
#
_cell.length_a   1.000
_cell.length_b   1.000
_cell.length_c   1.000
_cell.angle_alpha   90.00
_cell.angle_beta   90.00
_cell.angle_gamma   90.00
#
_symmetry.space_group_name_H-M   'P 1'
#
loop_
_entity.id
_entity.type
_entity.pdbx_description
1 polymer ?
#
loop_
_entity_poly.entity_id
_entity_poly.type
_entity_poly.pdbx_seq_one_letter_code
_entity_poly.pdbx_strand_id
1 'polypeptide(L)'
;MHPMDESDTPNTPQNPPCGADLSLRMINRGGYSLQQNHIQSALKLSRLGNSHQNYLDSLMRPHKHIRVTEFMFEPSFTETYTARPRIINGRFILRREWVITDECSVMRPLFDHITIPGCPHLNVFGKGIMHSKWWKRTAARWAQGGNPRLRANIHLEQAIENAIIYEGCGVICSCPRCPTDYEVKVSRDMRTATIRAWHDFGGEGAPVDTGWDAHVKTPGVLDWVYEELRFGHVPGSIERLWVYTHEESELASQQRASGEVNS
;
A
#
# COMPACT_ATOMS: atom_id res chain seq x y z
N MET A 1 10.66 13.06 8.65
CA MET A 1 10.37 12.80 10.08
C MET A 1 9.02 13.43 10.36
N HIS A 2 7.98 12.60 10.52
CA HIS A 2 6.66 13.07 10.96
C HIS A 2 6.68 13.16 12.50
N PRO A 3 5.93 14.10 13.09
CA PRO A 3 5.89 14.26 14.54
C PRO A 3 5.33 13.00 15.19
N MET A 4 6.08 12.49 16.17
CA MET A 4 5.68 11.41 17.05
C MET A 4 4.62 11.95 18.00
N ASP A 5 3.46 11.32 18.04
CA ASP A 5 2.50 11.54 19.13
C ASP A 5 2.69 10.41 20.14
N GLU A 6 3.53 10.67 21.15
CA GLU A 6 3.86 9.73 22.21
C GLU A 6 2.66 9.42 23.13
N SER A 7 1.52 10.10 22.95
CA SER A 7 0.33 9.90 23.77
C SER A 7 -0.56 8.73 23.32
N ASP A 8 -0.41 8.20 22.11
CA ASP A 8 -1.19 7.04 21.64
C ASP A 8 -0.61 5.72 22.17
N THR A 9 -1.21 5.23 23.26
CA THR A 9 -0.80 3.98 23.93
C THR A 9 -2.01 3.10 24.20
N PRO A 10 -1.83 1.79 24.49
CA PRO A 10 -2.93 0.92 24.90
C PRO A 10 -3.72 1.41 26.13
N ASN A 11 -3.13 2.29 26.95
CA ASN A 11 -3.76 2.90 28.12
C ASN A 11 -4.39 4.28 27.82
N THR A 12 -4.01 4.90 26.71
CA THR A 12 -4.49 6.21 26.24
C THR A 12 -4.72 6.17 24.72
N PRO A 13 -5.62 5.32 24.22
CA PRO A 13 -5.82 5.18 22.79
C PRO A 13 -6.47 6.44 22.22
N GLN A 14 -5.89 7.02 21.19
CA GLN A 14 -6.55 8.10 20.44
C GLN A 14 -7.67 7.53 19.55
N ASN A 15 -8.62 8.38 19.17
CA ASN A 15 -9.74 8.01 18.32
C ASN A 15 -9.87 8.94 17.10
N PRO A 16 -9.63 8.46 15.87
CA PRO A 16 -9.06 7.15 15.57
C PRO A 16 -7.61 7.04 16.08
N PRO A 17 -7.07 5.83 16.33
CA PRO A 17 -5.66 5.60 16.70
C PRO A 17 -4.69 5.90 15.54
N CYS A 18 -5.11 6.79 14.64
CA CYS A 18 -4.36 7.31 13.51
C CYS A 18 -4.80 8.77 13.28
N GLY A 19 -3.96 9.72 13.67
CA GLY A 19 -4.19 11.13 13.33
C GLY A 19 -4.22 11.32 11.81
N ALA A 20 -5.20 12.08 11.32
CA ALA A 20 -5.24 12.55 9.95
C ALA A 20 -4.07 13.53 9.74
N ASP A 21 -2.97 13.08 9.12
CA ASP A 21 -1.93 14.01 8.68
C ASP A 21 -2.47 14.81 7.49
N LEU A 22 -2.92 16.05 7.78
CA LEU A 22 -3.30 17.05 6.79
C LEU A 22 -2.07 17.70 6.12
N SER A 23 -0.85 17.33 6.51
CA SER A 23 0.36 17.80 5.83
C SER A 23 0.51 17.08 4.49
N LEU A 24 0.53 17.88 3.44
CA LEU A 24 0.64 17.53 2.01
C LEU A 24 1.93 16.79 1.61
N ARG A 25 2.56 16.02 2.50
CA ARG A 25 3.79 15.28 2.20
C ARG A 25 3.64 13.78 2.48
N MET A 26 2.92 13.16 1.54
CA MET A 26 3.48 12.05 0.75
C MET A 26 3.57 10.69 1.49
N ILE A 27 2.43 9.98 1.57
CA ILE A 27 2.17 8.51 1.41
C ILE A 27 0.68 8.24 1.72
N ASN A 28 0.01 9.14 2.45
CA ASN A 28 -1.39 8.97 2.85
C ASN A 28 -2.32 9.93 2.11
N ARG A 29 -2.72 9.59 0.88
CA ARG A 29 -3.78 10.32 0.18
C ARG A 29 -5.20 10.03 0.73
N GLY A 30 -5.33 9.10 1.70
CA GLY A 30 -6.60 8.56 2.20
C GLY A 30 -6.70 8.35 3.73
N GLY A 31 -5.91 9.09 4.51
CA GLY A 31 -6.07 9.16 5.97
C GLY A 31 -5.61 7.94 6.79
N TYR A 32 -5.11 6.86 6.17
CA TYR A 32 -4.62 5.69 6.90
C TYR A 32 -3.12 5.79 7.19
N SER A 33 -2.78 6.38 8.33
CA SER A 33 -1.40 6.44 8.81
C SER A 33 -1.09 5.26 9.72
N LEU A 34 -0.04 4.52 9.37
CA LEU A 34 0.48 3.42 10.19
C LEU A 34 1.82 3.88 10.77
N GLN A 35 2.03 3.67 12.05
CA GLN A 35 3.29 3.95 12.75
C GLN A 35 3.92 2.64 13.22
N GLN A 36 5.22 2.68 13.53
CA GLN A 36 5.93 1.48 13.96
C GLN A 36 5.41 0.93 15.30
N ASN A 37 5.13 1.81 16.26
CA ASN A 37 4.53 1.45 17.55
C ASN A 37 3.19 0.71 17.37
N HIS A 38 2.37 1.07 16.38
CA HIS A 38 1.11 0.39 16.07
C HIS A 38 1.36 -1.04 15.60
N ILE A 39 2.34 -1.25 14.72
CA ILE A 39 2.72 -2.59 14.25
C ILE A 39 3.22 -3.44 15.42
N GLN A 40 4.16 -2.92 16.21
CA GLN A 40 4.73 -3.66 17.34
C GLN A 40 3.69 -3.93 18.43
N SER A 41 2.76 -3.00 18.67
CA SER A 41 1.65 -3.20 19.60
C SER A 41 0.68 -4.25 19.08
N ALA A 42 0.30 -4.21 17.79
CA ALA A 42 -0.59 -5.19 17.20
C ALA A 42 0.01 -6.62 17.30
N LEU A 43 1.28 -6.77 16.95
CA LEU A 43 2.00 -8.04 17.05
C LEU A 43 2.07 -8.56 18.50
N LYS A 44 2.51 -7.70 19.42
CA LYS A 44 2.63 -8.05 20.84
C LYS A 44 1.29 -8.43 21.46
N LEU A 45 0.24 -7.64 21.22
CA LEU A 45 -1.09 -7.91 21.78
C LEU A 45 -1.70 -9.17 21.17
N SER A 46 -1.52 -9.38 19.86
CA SER A 46 -1.97 -10.60 19.19
C SER A 46 -1.32 -11.86 19.77
N ARG A 47 -0.05 -11.79 20.20
CA ARG A 47 0.64 -12.90 20.87
C ARG A 47 0.19 -13.11 22.31
N LEU A 48 -0.15 -12.03 23.02
CA LEU A 48 -0.58 -12.10 24.42
C LEU A 48 -2.02 -12.60 24.59
N GLY A 49 -2.88 -12.45 23.57
CA GLY A 49 -4.21 -13.08 23.44
C GLY A 49 -5.31 -12.60 24.41
N ASN A 50 -4.94 -12.09 25.59
CA ASN A 50 -5.87 -11.80 26.69
C ASN A 50 -5.77 -10.35 27.22
N SER A 51 -5.02 -9.46 26.56
CA SER A 51 -4.74 -8.11 27.06
C SER A 51 -5.05 -7.06 26.00
N HIS A 52 -5.74 -5.99 26.39
CA HIS A 52 -6.10 -4.84 25.53
C HIS A 52 -6.73 -5.22 24.18
N GLN A 53 -7.60 -6.23 24.16
CA GLN A 53 -8.16 -6.75 22.91
C GLN A 53 -8.95 -5.71 22.12
N ASN A 54 -9.66 -4.80 22.81
CA ASN A 54 -10.35 -3.67 22.17
C ASN A 54 -9.39 -2.75 21.39
N TYR A 55 -8.16 -2.58 21.87
CA TYR A 55 -7.15 -1.78 21.19
C TYR A 55 -6.59 -2.55 19.98
N LEU A 56 -6.30 -3.85 20.14
CA LEU A 56 -5.90 -4.70 19.02
C LEU A 56 -6.97 -4.73 17.93
N ASP A 57 -8.24 -4.91 18.28
CA ASP A 57 -9.37 -4.91 17.34
C ASP A 57 -9.49 -3.57 16.60
N SER A 58 -9.14 -2.47 17.27
CA SER A 58 -9.12 -1.13 16.66
C SER A 58 -7.94 -0.96 15.69
N LEU A 59 -6.74 -1.43 16.06
CA LEU A 59 -5.56 -1.42 15.17
C LEU A 59 -5.74 -2.32 13.94
N MET A 60 -6.41 -3.46 14.13
CA MET A 60 -6.63 -4.44 13.07
C MET A 60 -7.90 -4.17 12.24
N ARG A 61 -8.67 -3.13 12.58
CA ARG A 61 -9.90 -2.80 11.87
C ARG A 61 -9.61 -2.37 10.42
N PRO A 62 -10.31 -2.94 9.43
CA PRO A 62 -10.29 -2.44 8.07
C PRO A 62 -10.70 -0.97 7.99
N HIS A 63 -9.91 -0.16 7.29
CA HIS A 63 -10.22 1.23 6.99
C HIS A 63 -10.76 1.35 5.57
N LYS A 64 -11.79 2.19 5.39
CA LYS A 64 -12.33 2.54 4.07
C LYS A 64 -12.54 4.05 4.00
N HIS A 65 -12.10 4.63 2.90
CA HIS A 65 -12.29 6.05 2.61
C HIS A 65 -12.72 6.19 1.15
N ILE A 66 -13.64 7.12 0.90
CA ILE A 66 -14.08 7.46 -0.45
C ILE A 66 -13.81 8.94 -0.64
N ARG A 67 -13.18 9.27 -1.75
CA ARG A 67 -12.88 10.64 -2.16
C ARG A 67 -13.43 10.87 -3.55
N VAL A 68 -14.08 12.00 -3.74
CA VAL A 68 -14.48 12.49 -5.06
C VAL A 68 -13.54 13.64 -5.43
N THR A 69 -12.95 13.58 -6.62
CA THR A 69 -12.14 14.65 -7.18
C THR A 69 -12.93 15.33 -8.28
N GLU A 70 -13.15 16.63 -8.13
CA GLU A 70 -13.83 17.46 -9.13
C GLU A 70 -12.82 18.09 -10.10
N PHE A 71 -13.19 18.20 -11.37
CA PHE A 71 -12.49 18.98 -12.38
C PHE A 71 -13.48 19.90 -13.05
N MET A 72 -13.16 21.20 -13.13
CA MET A 72 -14.09 22.21 -13.67
C MET A 72 -15.52 22.10 -13.08
N PHE A 73 -15.62 21.87 -11.77
CA PHE A 73 -16.88 21.80 -11.01
C PHE A 73 -17.77 20.57 -11.28
N GLU A 74 -17.25 19.53 -11.96
CA GLU A 74 -17.92 18.23 -12.12
C GLU A 74 -17.09 17.10 -11.49
N PRO A 75 -17.72 16.10 -10.83
CA PRO A 75 -17.03 14.90 -10.37
C PRO A 75 -16.29 14.25 -11.53
N SER A 76 -14.97 14.23 -11.45
CA SER A 76 -14.13 13.66 -12.49
C SER A 76 -13.63 12.28 -12.12
N PHE A 77 -13.32 12.04 -10.85
CA PHE A 77 -12.87 10.73 -10.41
C PHE A 77 -13.43 10.40 -9.03
N THR A 78 -13.96 9.20 -8.87
CA THR A 78 -14.24 8.60 -7.56
C THR A 78 -13.08 7.68 -7.19
N GLU A 79 -12.39 7.99 -6.10
CA GLU A 79 -11.33 7.16 -5.52
C GLU A 79 -11.89 6.46 -4.27
N THR A 80 -12.07 5.13 -4.33
CA THR A 80 -12.33 4.31 -3.15
C THR A 80 -11.02 3.69 -2.67
N TYR A 81 -10.64 4.01 -1.45
CA TYR A 81 -9.47 3.46 -0.77
C TYR A 81 -9.91 2.48 0.33
N THR A 82 -9.27 1.31 0.39
CA THR A 82 -9.39 0.41 1.54
C THR A 82 -8.02 -0.02 2.03
N ALA A 83 -7.87 -0.14 3.35
CA ALA A 83 -6.69 -0.69 4.01
C ALA A 83 -7.13 -1.82 4.95
N ARG A 84 -6.50 -2.98 4.83
CA ARG A 84 -6.84 -4.18 5.60
C ARG A 84 -5.56 -4.73 6.22
N PRO A 85 -5.33 -4.52 7.52
CA PRO A 85 -4.20 -5.15 8.22
C PRO A 85 -4.52 -6.61 8.56
N ARG A 86 -3.51 -7.48 8.56
CA ARG A 86 -3.56 -8.85 9.05
C ARG A 86 -2.23 -9.20 9.72
N ILE A 87 -2.28 -10.08 10.71
CA ILE A 87 -1.08 -10.73 11.25
C ILE A 87 -1.05 -12.15 10.69
N ILE A 88 -0.01 -12.47 9.93
CA ILE A 88 0.15 -13.75 9.24
C ILE A 88 1.52 -14.30 9.61
N ASN A 89 1.57 -15.48 10.24
CA ASN A 89 2.81 -16.11 10.70
C ASN A 89 3.70 -15.17 11.54
N GLY A 90 3.09 -14.38 12.43
CA GLY A 90 3.78 -13.41 13.27
C GLY A 90 4.31 -12.17 12.54
N ARG A 91 3.88 -11.95 11.28
CA ARG A 91 4.24 -10.78 10.47
C ARG A 91 3.04 -9.88 10.27
N PHE A 92 3.25 -8.57 10.34
CA PHE A 92 2.20 -7.59 10.08
C PHE A 92 2.13 -7.29 8.59
N ILE A 93 1.06 -7.74 7.94
CA ILE A 93 0.82 -7.54 6.51
C ILE A 93 -0.32 -6.54 6.33
N LEU A 94 -0.13 -5.54 5.48
CA LEU A 94 -1.16 -4.58 5.13
C LEU A 94 -1.54 -4.71 3.66
N ARG A 95 -2.79 -5.05 3.37
CA ARG A 95 -3.34 -4.92 2.03
C ARG A 95 -3.99 -3.55 1.86
N ARG A 96 -3.53 -2.79 0.88
CA ARG A 96 -4.15 -1.55 0.43
C ARG A 96 -4.77 -1.75 -0.94
N GLU A 97 -5.92 -1.14 -1.18
CA GLU A 97 -6.63 -1.21 -2.46
C GLU A 97 -7.17 0.19 -2.80
N TRP A 98 -6.86 0.64 -4.00
CA TRP A 98 -7.37 1.86 -4.61
C TRP A 98 -8.19 1.45 -5.82
N VAL A 99 -9.48 1.78 -5.80
CA VAL A 99 -10.37 1.69 -6.96
C VAL A 99 -10.64 3.11 -7.41
N ILE A 100 -10.23 3.42 -8.63
CA ILE A 100 -10.35 4.74 -9.24
C ILE A 100 -11.33 4.59 -10.38
N THR A 101 -12.44 5.33 -10.34
CA THR A 101 -13.46 5.34 -11.37
C THR A 101 -13.54 6.72 -12.01
N ASP A 102 -13.41 6.82 -13.34
CA ASP A 102 -13.75 8.02 -14.11
C ASP A 102 -15.26 8.07 -14.29
N GLU A 103 -15.89 9.05 -13.63
CA GLU A 103 -17.34 9.26 -13.70
C GLU A 103 -17.73 10.08 -14.94
N CYS A 104 -16.76 10.61 -15.68
CA CYS A 104 -17.03 11.44 -16.84
C CYS A 104 -17.49 10.59 -18.04
N SER A 105 -18.42 11.16 -18.81
CA SER A 105 -18.88 10.57 -20.07
C SER A 105 -17.83 10.69 -21.18
N VAL A 106 -16.91 11.64 -21.07
CA VAL A 106 -15.81 11.87 -22.01
C VAL A 106 -14.61 11.00 -21.61
N MET A 107 -14.15 10.16 -22.53
CA MET A 107 -12.92 9.39 -22.32
C MET A 107 -11.74 10.32 -22.05
N ARG A 108 -11.16 10.20 -20.85
CA ARG A 108 -9.91 10.85 -20.48
C ARG A 108 -8.92 9.79 -19.99
N PRO A 109 -7.60 10.00 -20.12
CA PRO A 109 -6.64 9.07 -19.55
C PRO A 109 -6.75 9.10 -18.03
N LEU A 110 -7.31 8.02 -17.43
CA LEU A 110 -7.45 7.81 -15.96
C LEU A 110 -6.21 8.22 -15.16
N PHE A 111 -5.03 8.08 -15.76
CA PHE A 111 -3.75 8.19 -15.08
C PHE A 111 -3.09 9.56 -15.18
N ASP A 112 -3.67 10.53 -15.90
CA ASP A 112 -3.03 11.82 -16.14
C ASP A 112 -3.06 12.80 -14.95
N HIS A 113 -3.91 12.50 -13.95
CA HIS A 113 -4.18 13.43 -12.84
C HIS A 113 -4.10 12.79 -11.44
N ILE A 114 -3.70 11.52 -11.35
CA ILE A 114 -3.81 10.76 -10.11
C ILE A 114 -2.44 10.34 -9.60
N THR A 115 -2.20 10.63 -8.32
CA THR A 115 -1.06 10.09 -7.59
C THR A 115 -1.45 8.73 -7.05
N ILE A 116 -0.79 7.67 -7.52
CA ILE A 116 -1.06 6.29 -7.14
C ILE A 116 0.01 5.81 -6.17
N PRO A 117 -0.27 5.75 -4.85
CA PRO A 117 0.71 5.27 -3.89
C PRO A 117 0.72 3.74 -3.88
N GLY A 118 1.73 3.13 -4.50
CA GLY A 118 1.97 1.70 -4.36
C GLY A 118 2.77 1.38 -3.08
N CYS A 119 3.81 2.17 -2.82
CA CYS A 119 4.60 2.24 -1.58
C CYS A 119 5.41 3.55 -1.64
N PRO A 120 6.24 3.93 -0.63
CA PRO A 120 7.09 5.12 -0.73
C PRO A 120 7.94 5.18 -2.01
N HIS A 121 8.35 4.01 -2.50
CA HIS A 121 9.21 3.82 -3.67
C HIS A 121 8.45 3.73 -5.01
N LEU A 122 7.16 3.40 -4.97
CA LEU A 122 6.28 3.20 -6.13
C LEU A 122 5.20 4.27 -6.10
N ASN A 123 5.42 5.34 -6.85
CA ASN A 123 4.43 6.40 -6.96
C ASN A 123 4.41 6.96 -8.39
N VAL A 124 3.22 7.18 -8.95
CA VAL A 124 3.04 7.94 -10.19
C VAL A 124 2.79 9.39 -9.80
N PHE A 125 3.54 10.34 -10.35
CA PHE A 125 3.38 11.74 -10.00
C PHE A 125 3.52 12.71 -11.18
N GLY A 126 2.95 13.90 -11.02
CA GLY A 126 2.90 14.92 -12.07
C GLY A 126 1.70 14.72 -13.02
N LYS A 127 1.86 15.16 -14.27
CA LYS A 127 0.82 15.15 -15.31
C LYS A 127 0.77 13.80 -16.07
N GLY A 128 0.66 12.70 -15.33
CA GLY A 128 0.48 11.37 -15.90
C GLY A 128 1.69 10.45 -15.99
N ILE A 129 1.43 9.23 -16.49
CA ILE A 129 2.39 8.11 -16.58
C ILE A 129 3.64 8.53 -17.35
N MET A 130 3.45 9.14 -18.54
CA MET A 130 4.55 9.52 -19.42
C MET A 130 5.43 10.60 -18.78
N HIS A 131 4.82 11.60 -18.15
CA HIS A 131 5.53 12.64 -17.42
C HIS A 131 6.30 12.05 -16.24
N SER A 132 5.66 11.19 -15.44
CA SER A 132 6.29 10.51 -14.30
C SER A 132 7.52 9.69 -14.72
N LYS A 133 7.38 8.87 -15.77
CA LYS A 133 8.49 8.08 -16.35
C LYS A 133 9.64 8.95 -16.82
N TRP A 134 9.33 10.00 -17.58
CA TRP A 134 10.34 10.92 -18.10
C TRP A 134 11.09 11.60 -16.96
N TRP A 135 10.37 12.18 -15.99
CA TRP A 135 10.99 12.86 -14.87
C TRP A 135 11.87 11.93 -14.03
N LYS A 136 11.35 10.75 -13.65
CA LYS A 136 12.13 9.78 -12.87
C LYS A 136 13.41 9.35 -13.59
N ARG A 137 13.36 9.12 -14.91
CA ARG A 137 14.54 8.78 -15.72
C ARG A 137 15.55 9.93 -15.78
N THR A 138 15.08 11.16 -16.02
CA THR A 138 15.94 12.34 -16.08
C THR A 138 16.60 12.60 -14.73
N ALA A 139 15.83 12.58 -13.64
CA ALA A 139 16.36 12.76 -12.29
C ALA A 139 17.36 11.66 -11.89
N ALA A 140 17.07 10.39 -12.25
CA ALA A 140 18.02 9.30 -12.02
C ALA A 140 19.33 9.49 -12.80
N ARG A 141 19.26 9.93 -14.06
CA ARG A 141 20.47 10.25 -14.86
C ARG A 141 21.27 11.40 -14.26
N TRP A 142 20.61 12.41 -13.71
CA TRP A 142 21.30 13.52 -13.05
C TRP A 142 21.96 13.04 -11.76
N ALA A 143 21.30 12.17 -11.00
CA ALA A 143 21.86 11.54 -9.81
C ALA A 143 23.01 10.54 -10.13
N GLN A 144 23.03 9.96 -11.33
CA GLN A 144 24.09 9.04 -11.78
C GLN A 144 25.46 9.71 -11.89
N GLY A 145 25.55 11.05 -11.90
CA GLY A 145 26.82 11.80 -11.92
C GLY A 145 27.79 11.45 -10.78
N GLY A 146 27.35 10.71 -9.76
CA GLY A 146 28.21 10.10 -8.73
C GLY A 146 28.04 8.59 -8.52
N ASN A 147 27.08 7.91 -9.17
CA ASN A 147 26.88 6.46 -9.05
C ASN A 147 26.14 5.89 -10.28
N PRO A 148 26.82 5.15 -11.19
CA PRO A 148 26.23 4.65 -12.44
C PRO A 148 25.20 3.52 -12.23
N ARG A 149 25.14 2.93 -11.03
CA ARG A 149 24.21 1.83 -10.73
C ARG A 149 22.81 2.32 -10.35
N LEU A 150 22.63 3.61 -10.11
CA LEU A 150 21.32 4.17 -9.77
C LEU A 150 20.34 4.04 -10.96
N ARG A 151 19.14 3.52 -10.68
CA ARG A 151 18.04 3.32 -11.64
C ARG A 151 16.78 4.01 -11.17
N ALA A 152 16.00 4.50 -12.13
CA ALA A 152 14.65 5.00 -11.88
C ALA A 152 13.68 3.83 -11.64
N ASN A 153 12.90 3.89 -10.57
CA ASN A 153 11.81 2.98 -10.28
C ASN A 153 10.54 3.43 -11.03
N ILE A 154 10.38 2.88 -12.24
CA ILE A 154 9.23 3.11 -13.13
C ILE A 154 8.31 1.88 -13.23
N HIS A 155 8.46 0.92 -12.33
CA HIS A 155 7.76 -0.37 -12.41
C HIS A 155 6.25 -0.21 -12.30
N LEU A 156 5.77 0.69 -11.45
CA LEU A 156 4.33 0.97 -11.34
C LEU A 156 3.77 1.55 -12.63
N GLU A 157 4.47 2.51 -13.26
CA GLU A 157 4.08 3.06 -14.55
C GLU A 157 4.03 1.99 -15.65
N GLN A 158 5.01 1.09 -15.68
CA GLN A 158 5.04 -0.02 -16.63
C GLN A 158 3.92 -1.04 -16.37
N ALA A 159 3.61 -1.33 -15.11
CA ALA A 159 2.51 -2.22 -14.74
C ALA A 159 1.16 -1.63 -15.17
N ILE A 160 0.97 -0.32 -15.05
CA ILE A 160 -0.22 0.36 -15.55
C ILE A 160 -0.30 0.27 -17.08
N GLU A 161 0.78 0.59 -17.80
CA GLU A 161 0.82 0.47 -19.26
C GLU A 161 0.49 -0.97 -19.71
N ASN A 162 1.05 -1.97 -19.04
CA ASN A 162 0.76 -3.37 -19.31
C ASN A 162 -0.71 -3.71 -19.01
N ALA A 163 -1.28 -3.23 -17.90
CA ALA A 163 -2.68 -3.49 -17.55
C ALA A 163 -3.68 -2.85 -18.53
N ILE A 164 -3.28 -1.76 -19.19
CA ILE A 164 -4.03 -1.15 -20.30
C ILE A 164 -3.96 -2.04 -21.55
N ILE A 165 -2.77 -2.56 -21.88
CA ILE A 165 -2.57 -3.41 -23.07
C ILE A 165 -3.27 -4.77 -22.90
N TYR A 166 -3.19 -5.35 -21.70
CA TYR A 166 -3.76 -6.66 -21.37
C TYR A 166 -5.10 -6.52 -20.64
N GLU A 167 -6.10 -5.98 -21.34
CA GLU A 167 -7.39 -5.60 -20.77
C GLU A 167 -8.03 -6.69 -19.90
N GLY A 168 -8.46 -6.30 -18.69
CA GLY A 168 -9.16 -7.19 -17.76
C GLY A 168 -8.28 -8.20 -17.04
N CYS A 169 -7.01 -8.36 -17.41
CA CYS A 169 -6.02 -9.14 -16.67
C CYS A 169 -5.33 -8.26 -15.62
N GLY A 170 -5.19 -8.79 -14.40
CA GLY A 170 -4.36 -8.16 -13.38
C GLY A 170 -2.88 -8.36 -13.70
N VAL A 171 -2.11 -7.29 -13.66
CA VAL A 171 -0.65 -7.32 -13.76
C VAL A 171 -0.06 -7.30 -12.35
N ILE A 172 0.47 -8.45 -11.92
CA ILE A 172 1.14 -8.57 -10.62
C ILE A 172 2.62 -8.23 -10.79
N CYS A 173 3.14 -7.38 -9.91
CA CYS A 173 4.51 -6.89 -9.88
C CYS A 173 4.98 -6.72 -8.44
N SER A 174 6.26 -6.40 -8.26
CA SER A 174 6.86 -6.21 -6.93
C SER A 174 7.74 -4.97 -6.89
N CYS A 175 7.82 -4.36 -5.72
CA CYS A 175 8.74 -3.25 -5.49
C CYS A 175 10.17 -3.77 -5.41
N PRO A 176 11.14 -3.19 -6.14
CA PRO A 176 12.54 -3.60 -6.03
C PRO A 176 13.21 -3.14 -4.73
N ARG A 177 12.56 -2.29 -3.93
CA ARG A 177 13.17 -1.64 -2.76
C ARG A 177 12.57 -2.04 -1.43
N CYS A 178 11.42 -2.71 -1.39
CA CYS A 178 10.79 -3.13 -0.14
C CYS A 178 9.96 -4.39 -0.39
N PRO A 179 9.61 -5.15 0.65
CA PRO A 179 8.75 -6.32 0.52
C PRO A 179 7.29 -5.87 0.31
N THR A 180 7.02 -5.37 -0.91
CA THR A 180 5.70 -4.99 -1.38
C THR A 180 5.44 -5.67 -2.71
N ASP A 181 4.38 -6.46 -2.76
CA ASP A 181 3.78 -6.89 -4.02
C ASP A 181 2.60 -5.99 -4.35
N TYR A 182 2.28 -5.87 -5.63
CA TYR A 182 1.13 -5.10 -6.07
C TYR A 182 0.53 -5.66 -7.35
N GLU A 183 -0.76 -5.44 -7.52
CA GLU A 183 -1.53 -5.79 -8.70
C GLU A 183 -2.11 -4.50 -9.29
N VAL A 184 -2.01 -4.34 -10.60
CA VAL A 184 -2.70 -3.30 -11.34
C VAL A 184 -3.68 -3.95 -12.30
N LYS A 185 -4.93 -3.51 -12.27
CA LYS A 185 -5.98 -3.96 -13.19
C LYS A 185 -6.72 -2.75 -13.76
N VAL A 186 -6.95 -2.77 -15.06
CA VAL A 186 -7.76 -1.76 -15.75
C VAL A 186 -8.98 -2.46 -16.37
N SER A 187 -10.16 -1.89 -16.20
CA SER A 187 -11.38 -2.39 -16.81
C SER A 187 -11.34 -2.23 -18.33
N ARG A 188 -12.10 -3.07 -19.04
CA ARG A 188 -12.16 -3.03 -20.52
C ARG A 188 -12.67 -1.70 -21.08
N ASP A 189 -13.58 -1.05 -20.36
CA ASP A 189 -14.09 0.28 -20.73
C ASP A 189 -13.11 1.41 -20.38
N MET A 190 -11.96 1.09 -19.79
CA MET A 190 -10.93 2.05 -19.39
C MET A 190 -11.43 3.11 -18.42
N ARG A 191 -12.54 2.85 -17.71
CA ARG A 191 -13.13 3.77 -16.73
C ARG A 191 -12.74 3.44 -15.30
N THR A 192 -12.31 2.22 -15.02
CA THR A 192 -11.95 1.78 -13.67
C THR A 192 -10.52 1.25 -13.65
N ALA A 193 -9.68 1.84 -12.79
CA ALA A 193 -8.38 1.30 -12.44
C ALA A 193 -8.42 0.78 -11.00
N THR A 194 -7.96 -0.45 -10.79
CA THR A 194 -7.74 -1.03 -9.46
C THR A 194 -6.26 -1.23 -9.24
N ILE A 195 -5.72 -0.64 -8.19
CA ILE A 195 -4.38 -0.94 -7.69
C ILE A 195 -4.54 -1.61 -6.34
N ARG A 196 -3.91 -2.77 -6.16
CA ARG A 196 -3.78 -3.44 -4.86
C ARG A 196 -2.32 -3.52 -4.51
N ALA A 197 -1.97 -3.28 -3.25
CA ALA A 197 -0.63 -3.46 -2.74
C ALA A 197 -0.67 -4.29 -1.45
N TRP A 198 0.24 -5.24 -1.32
CA TRP A 198 0.45 -6.04 -0.14
C TRP A 198 1.81 -5.69 0.43
N HIS A 199 1.82 -5.05 1.60
CA HIS A 199 3.02 -4.63 2.30
C HIS A 199 3.32 -5.58 3.43
N ASP A 200 4.54 -6.09 3.48
CA ASP A 200 5.05 -6.80 4.65
C ASP A 200 5.86 -5.85 5.52
N PHE A 201 5.34 -5.52 6.70
CA PHE A 201 6.03 -4.65 7.66
C PHE A 201 6.94 -5.41 8.63
N GLY A 202 7.08 -6.73 8.48
CA GLY A 202 7.93 -7.56 9.34
C GLY A 202 7.23 -8.05 10.61
N GLY A 203 8.02 -8.67 11.50
CA GLY A 203 7.56 -9.25 12.76
C GLY A 203 7.91 -8.40 13.99
N GLU A 204 7.85 -9.01 15.17
CA GLU A 204 8.31 -8.38 16.41
C GLU A 204 9.83 -8.15 16.29
N GLY A 205 10.28 -6.91 16.46
CA GLY A 205 11.66 -6.55 16.17
C GLY A 205 12.00 -5.10 16.53
N ALA A 206 13.30 -4.81 16.53
CA ALA A 206 13.79 -3.46 16.77
C ALA A 206 13.38 -2.49 15.63
N PRO A 207 13.33 -1.17 15.85
CA PRO A 207 13.13 -0.16 14.80
C PRO A 207 14.08 -0.20 13.61
N VAL A 208 15.24 -0.80 13.80
CA VAL A 208 16.22 -1.04 12.73
C VAL A 208 15.94 -2.32 11.95
N ASP A 209 14.89 -3.06 12.30
CA ASP A 209 14.45 -4.21 11.51
C ASP A 209 13.99 -3.72 10.14
N THR A 210 14.59 -4.34 9.13
CA THR A 210 14.53 -3.95 7.74
C THR A 210 13.09 -3.99 7.18
N GLY A 211 12.17 -4.72 7.82
CA GLY A 211 10.77 -4.81 7.42
C GLY A 211 10.05 -3.47 7.46
N TRP A 212 10.13 -2.74 8.58
CA TRP A 212 9.49 -1.42 8.72
C TRP A 212 10.26 -0.32 8.00
N ASP A 213 11.57 -0.26 8.17
CA ASP A 213 12.43 0.81 7.63
C ASP A 213 12.32 0.90 6.10
N ALA A 214 12.11 -0.23 5.42
CA ALA A 214 11.86 -0.28 3.98
C ALA A 214 10.60 0.48 3.53
N HIS A 215 9.65 0.76 4.42
CA HIS A 215 8.43 1.51 4.10
C HIS A 215 8.47 2.94 4.64
N VAL A 216 9.58 3.37 5.23
CA VAL A 216 9.79 4.75 5.69
C VAL A 216 10.52 5.53 4.60
N LYS A 217 10.07 6.75 4.33
CA LYS A 217 10.76 7.65 3.39
C LYS A 217 12.14 8.00 3.89
N THR A 218 13.15 7.81 3.05
CA THR A 218 14.51 8.21 3.39
C THR A 218 14.67 9.71 3.12
N PRO A 219 14.95 10.54 4.14
CA PRO A 219 15.19 11.98 3.91
C PRO A 219 16.35 12.20 2.95
N GLY A 220 16.16 13.08 1.95
CA GLY A 220 17.21 13.48 1.01
C GLY A 220 17.51 12.48 -0.12
N VAL A 221 16.94 11.27 -0.09
CA VAL A 221 17.05 10.31 -1.19
C VAL A 221 15.75 10.35 -2.00
N LEU A 222 15.88 10.35 -3.33
CA LEU A 222 14.73 10.11 -4.20
C LEU A 222 14.27 8.66 -3.97
N ASP A 223 13.19 8.44 -3.21
CA ASP A 223 12.68 7.10 -2.85
C ASP A 223 12.39 6.22 -4.09
N TRP A 224 12.15 6.84 -5.24
CA TRP A 224 11.96 6.19 -6.54
C TRP A 224 13.28 5.97 -7.32
N VAL A 225 14.44 6.14 -6.71
CA VAL A 225 15.76 5.79 -7.30
C VAL A 225 16.38 4.67 -6.47
N TYR A 226 16.99 3.67 -7.11
CA TYR A 226 17.58 2.52 -6.41
C TYR A 226 18.85 2.02 -7.10
N GLU A 227 19.76 1.41 -6.35
CA GLU A 227 20.98 0.80 -6.90
C GLU A 227 20.73 -0.65 -7.33
N GLU A 228 20.24 -1.48 -6.40
CA GLU A 228 19.94 -2.90 -6.58
C GLU A 228 18.73 -3.31 -5.73
N LEU A 229 18.24 -4.54 -5.92
CA LEU A 229 17.24 -5.17 -5.05
C LEU A 229 17.80 -5.25 -3.63
N ARG A 230 17.38 -4.35 -2.75
CA ARG A 230 17.89 -4.30 -1.37
C ARG A 230 17.42 -5.46 -0.49
N PHE A 231 16.40 -6.18 -0.95
CA PHE A 231 15.71 -7.19 -0.16
C PHE A 231 15.71 -8.51 -0.92
N GLY A 232 15.96 -9.62 -0.22
CA GLY A 232 15.71 -10.99 -0.71
C GLY A 232 14.22 -11.29 -0.91
N HIS A 233 13.43 -10.27 -1.24
CA HIS A 233 12.01 -10.35 -1.53
C HIS A 233 11.82 -11.12 -2.83
N VAL A 234 11.13 -12.26 -2.74
CA VAL A 234 10.74 -13.03 -3.92
C VAL A 234 9.47 -12.39 -4.51
N PRO A 235 9.45 -11.98 -5.78
CA PRO A 235 8.27 -11.37 -6.37
C PRO A 235 6.98 -12.21 -6.20
N GLY A 236 5.89 -11.55 -5.79
CA GLY A 236 4.58 -12.15 -5.53
C GLY A 236 4.50 -12.96 -4.23
N SER A 237 5.56 -13.02 -3.41
CA SER A 237 5.56 -13.82 -2.18
C SER A 237 4.62 -13.29 -1.09
N ILE A 238 4.45 -11.97 -0.96
CA ILE A 238 3.56 -11.37 0.03
C ILE A 238 2.10 -11.47 -0.42
N GLU A 239 1.85 -11.31 -1.72
CA GLU A 239 0.51 -11.55 -2.29
C GLU A 239 0.07 -13.00 -2.07
N ARG A 240 0.93 -13.97 -2.40
CA ARG A 240 0.65 -15.39 -2.13
C ARG A 240 0.42 -15.67 -0.65
N LEU A 241 1.26 -15.10 0.23
CA LEU A 241 1.10 -15.22 1.68
C LEU A 241 -0.27 -14.72 2.15
N TRP A 242 -0.77 -13.64 1.54
CA TRP A 242 -2.09 -13.10 1.84
C TRP A 242 -3.22 -14.01 1.36
N VAL A 243 -3.15 -14.52 0.13
CA VAL A 243 -4.23 -15.30 -0.51
C VAL A 243 -4.36 -16.69 0.11
N TYR A 244 -3.27 -17.46 0.20
CA TYR A 244 -3.33 -18.84 0.69
C TYR A 244 -3.88 -18.93 2.13
N THR A 245 -3.50 -17.99 2.98
CA THR A 245 -4.00 -17.97 4.36
C THR A 245 -5.45 -17.51 4.48
N HIS A 246 -6.00 -16.83 3.47
CA HIS A 246 -7.42 -16.49 3.42
C HIS A 246 -8.26 -17.73 3.11
N GLU A 247 -7.87 -18.46 2.06
CA GLU A 247 -8.55 -19.68 1.63
C GLU A 247 -8.56 -20.74 2.75
N GLU A 248 -7.43 -20.93 3.44
CA GLU A 248 -7.36 -21.80 4.62
C GLU A 248 -8.29 -21.34 5.76
N SER A 249 -8.42 -20.03 5.98
CA SER A 249 -9.31 -19.50 7.02
C SER A 249 -10.80 -19.62 6.67
N GLU A 250 -11.16 -19.49 5.39
CA GLU A 250 -12.52 -19.68 4.90
C GLU A 250 -12.92 -21.16 4.94
N LEU A 251 -12.02 -22.05 4.52
CA LEU A 251 -12.20 -23.50 4.63
C LEU A 251 -12.37 -23.94 6.09
N ALA A 252 -11.54 -23.42 7.00
CA ALA A 252 -11.65 -23.71 8.44
C ALA A 252 -12.96 -23.16 9.05
N SER A 253 -13.42 -21.98 8.61
CA SER A 253 -14.68 -21.39 9.05
C SER A 253 -15.89 -22.18 8.54
N GLN A 254 -15.85 -22.65 7.28
CA GLN A 254 -16.89 -23.48 6.70
C GLN A 254 -16.98 -24.86 7.38
N GLN A 255 -15.85 -25.47 7.72
CA GLN A 255 -15.83 -26.75 8.44
C GLN A 255 -16.41 -26.63 9.86
N ARG A 256 -16.14 -25.53 10.58
CA ARG A 256 -16.74 -25.26 11.89
C ARG A 256 -18.25 -25.05 11.80
N ALA A 257 -18.72 -24.26 10.83
CA ALA A 257 -20.15 -24.04 10.60
C ALA A 257 -20.90 -25.33 10.20
N SER A 258 -20.23 -26.28 9.54
CA SER A 258 -20.82 -27.59 9.21
C SER A 258 -20.80 -28.61 10.37
N GLY A 259 -20.02 -28.35 11.42
CA GLY A 259 -19.90 -29.23 12.60
C GLY A 259 -20.95 -28.99 13.67
N GLU A 260 -21.61 -27.83 13.69
CA GLU A 260 -22.62 -27.45 14.69
C GLU A 260 -24.04 -27.98 14.40
N VAL A 261 -24.25 -28.76 13.32
CA VAL A 261 -25.58 -29.30 12.96
C VAL A 261 -25.83 -30.72 13.52
N ASN A 262 -24.84 -31.35 14.14
CA ASN A 262 -24.98 -32.70 14.73
C ASN A 262 -24.61 -32.72 16.23
N SER A 263 -25.30 -31.93 17.05
CA SER A 263 -25.29 -32.08 18.52
C SER A 263 -26.66 -31.79 19.11
#